data_AF-A0A6L7YP97-F1
#
_entry.id   AF-A0A6L7YP97-F1
#
_cell.length_a   1.000
_cell.length_b   1.000
_cell.length_c   1.000
_cell.angle_alpha   90.00
_cell.angle_beta   90.00
_cell.angle_gamma   90.00
#
_symmetry.space_group_name_H-M   'P 1'
#
loop_
_entity.id
_entity.type
_entity.pdbx_description
1 polymer ?
#
loop_
_entity_poly.entity_id
_entity_poly.type
_entity_poly.pdbx_seq_one_letter_code
_entity_poly.pdbx_strand_id
1 'polypeptide(L)'
;MSISNSSLANSPVGMNAPQTDAETHTSGEPGVQPSVETHKETNSGGTIVVKIGGSTLGSHDTTLHDLVTLQRQGVNSVVVHGGGKIISDWMAKQGVMPRFVRGLRVTDAPSLDIVVAVLTGLINKNLVASMVELGARSI
;
A
#
# COMPACT_ATOMS: atom_id res chain seq x y z
N MET A 1 31.33 56.31 -4.24
CA MET A 1 32.69 55.92 -4.70
C MET A 1 32.50 54.82 -5.73
N SER A 2 32.34 55.21 -6.99
CA SER A 2 33.39 55.26 -8.03
C SER A 2 33.70 53.88 -8.63
N ILE A 3 33.11 53.57 -9.80
CA ILE A 3 33.72 53.37 -11.16
C ILE A 3 34.87 52.36 -11.21
N SER A 4 34.90 51.35 -12.09
CA SER A 4 35.04 51.44 -13.57
C SER A 4 34.72 50.05 -14.19
N ASN A 5 33.86 49.84 -15.19
CA ASN A 5 34.01 50.02 -16.66
C ASN A 5 35.46 49.75 -17.16
N SER A 6 35.73 48.98 -18.22
CA SER A 6 35.26 49.10 -19.61
C SER A 6 35.99 48.01 -20.44
N SER A 7 35.37 47.27 -21.36
CA SER A 7 35.22 47.59 -22.80
C SER A 7 36.22 46.85 -23.73
N LEU A 8 35.78 46.72 -25.00
CA LEU A 8 36.49 46.39 -26.24
C LEU A 8 36.51 44.89 -26.59
N ALA A 9 35.62 44.37 -27.43
CA ALA A 9 35.40 44.63 -28.86
C ALA A 9 36.65 44.36 -29.73
N ASN A 10 36.59 43.31 -30.55
CA ASN A 10 37.01 43.38 -31.95
C ASN A 10 36.41 42.23 -32.78
N SER A 11 35.86 42.58 -33.95
CA SER A 11 35.38 41.69 -35.02
C SER A 11 36.51 41.48 -36.07
N PRO A 12 36.26 41.04 -37.32
CA PRO A 12 36.17 39.65 -37.79
C PRO A 12 37.16 39.34 -38.92
N VAL A 13 37.54 38.07 -39.15
CA VAL A 13 38.19 37.56 -40.38
C VAL A 13 37.92 36.04 -40.41
N GLY A 14 37.60 35.31 -41.47
CA GLY A 14 37.52 35.53 -42.92
C GLY A 14 37.12 34.19 -43.56
N MET A 15 36.74 34.25 -44.83
CA MET A 15 36.13 33.18 -45.63
C MET A 15 37.05 31.96 -45.87
N ASN A 16 36.46 30.76 -45.97
CA ASN A 16 36.48 29.92 -47.20
C ASN A 16 35.87 28.53 -46.95
N ALA A 17 34.91 28.14 -47.80
CA ALA A 17 34.64 26.73 -48.16
C ALA A 17 35.31 26.47 -49.52
N PRO A 18 35.66 25.22 -49.87
CA PRO A 18 34.69 24.36 -50.57
C PRO A 18 34.80 22.82 -50.30
N GLN A 19 33.66 22.13 -50.48
CA GLN A 19 33.38 20.82 -51.16
C GLN A 19 34.49 19.76 -51.30
N THR A 20 34.29 18.43 -51.27
CA THR A 20 33.21 17.41 -51.15
C THR A 20 33.95 16.10 -50.75
N ASP A 21 33.32 15.04 -50.23
CA ASP A 21 32.83 13.88 -51.01
C ASP A 21 32.23 12.82 -50.07
N ALA A 22 31.40 11.97 -50.66
CA ALA A 22 30.56 10.91 -50.11
C ALA A 22 31.19 9.97 -49.07
N GLU A 23 30.37 9.41 -48.17
CA GLU A 23 30.17 7.94 -48.11
C GLU A 23 29.07 7.48 -47.12
N THR A 24 28.22 6.61 -47.67
CA THR A 24 27.49 5.49 -47.04
C THR A 24 26.28 5.73 -46.12
N HIS A 25 25.11 5.49 -46.72
CA HIS A 25 23.91 5.01 -46.03
C HIS A 25 24.18 3.72 -45.25
N THR A 26 23.90 3.73 -43.94
CA THR A 26 23.36 2.54 -43.25
C THR A 26 22.15 2.96 -42.43
N SER A 27 20.99 2.42 -42.79
CA SER A 27 19.74 2.53 -42.04
C SER A 27 19.87 1.67 -40.78
N GLY A 28 20.20 2.28 -39.64
CA GLY A 28 20.09 1.65 -38.33
C GLY A 28 18.63 1.61 -37.89
N GLU A 29 18.11 0.42 -37.61
CA GLU A 29 16.73 0.20 -37.17
C GLU A 29 16.42 0.93 -35.85
N PRO A 30 15.19 1.43 -35.65
CA PRO A 30 14.77 1.97 -34.36
C PRO A 30 14.76 0.87 -33.29
N GLY A 31 15.45 1.13 -32.18
CA GLY A 31 15.64 0.19 -31.09
C GLY A 31 14.34 -0.42 -30.59
N VAL A 32 14.29 -1.75 -30.59
CA VAL A 32 13.26 -2.53 -29.90
C VAL A 32 13.42 -2.28 -28.41
N GLN A 33 12.55 -1.43 -27.85
CA GLN A 33 12.33 -1.40 -26.41
C GLN A 33 11.77 -2.77 -26.01
N PRO A 34 12.31 -3.46 -24.99
CA PRO A 34 11.70 -4.69 -24.54
C PRO A 34 10.31 -4.34 -24.01
N SER A 35 9.28 -4.75 -24.75
CA SER A 35 7.93 -4.80 -24.22
C SER A 35 7.97 -5.73 -23.02
N VAL A 36 7.88 -5.14 -21.82
CA VAL A 36 7.59 -5.90 -20.61
C VAL A 36 6.19 -6.46 -20.82
N GLU A 37 6.12 -7.65 -21.39
CA GLU A 37 4.92 -8.47 -21.33
C GLU A 37 4.70 -8.75 -19.84
N THR A 38 3.81 -7.97 -19.25
CA THR A 38 3.23 -8.32 -17.97
C THR A 38 2.51 -9.63 -18.23
N HIS A 39 3.14 -10.74 -17.85
CA HIS A 39 2.49 -12.02 -17.76
C HIS A 39 1.26 -11.83 -16.87
N LYS A 40 0.11 -11.59 -17.50
CA LYS A 40 -1.19 -11.74 -16.87
C LYS A 40 -1.37 -13.24 -16.76
N GLU A 41 -0.60 -13.87 -15.89
CA GLU A 41 -0.99 -15.16 -15.34
C GLU A 41 -2.37 -14.89 -14.76
N THR A 42 -3.38 -15.37 -15.46
CA THR A 42 -4.72 -15.52 -14.92
C THR A 42 -4.57 -16.59 -13.87
N ASN A 43 -4.02 -16.20 -12.71
CA ASN A 43 -4.11 -16.96 -11.51
C ASN A 43 -5.62 -17.20 -11.41
N SER A 44 -6.04 -18.44 -11.59
CA SER A 44 -7.37 -18.93 -11.25
C SER A 44 -7.45 -18.88 -9.71
N GLY A 45 -7.27 -17.66 -9.19
CA GLY A 45 -6.47 -17.38 -8.02
C GLY A 45 -7.25 -17.76 -6.80
N GLY A 46 -6.74 -18.74 -6.07
CA GLY A 46 -7.35 -19.19 -4.83
C GLY A 46 -7.60 -18.04 -3.86
N THR A 47 -8.54 -18.25 -2.95
CA THR A 47 -8.82 -17.27 -1.89
C THR A 47 -7.66 -17.25 -0.89
N ILE A 48 -7.12 -16.06 -0.60
CA ILE A 48 -6.14 -15.87 0.48
C ILE A 48 -6.86 -15.43 1.75
N VAL A 49 -6.70 -16.18 2.83
CA VAL A 49 -7.25 -15.80 4.14
C VAL A 49 -6.17 -15.13 4.98
N VAL A 50 -6.36 -13.87 5.36
CA VAL A 50 -5.43 -13.10 6.18
C VAL A 50 -5.99 -12.94 7.58
N LYS A 51 -5.33 -13.55 8.57
CA LYS A 51 -5.70 -13.42 9.99
C LYS A 51 -4.95 -12.26 10.63
N ILE A 52 -5.66 -11.17 10.95
CA ILE A 52 -5.11 -10.05 11.74
C ILE A 52 -5.32 -10.33 13.22
N GLY A 53 -4.25 -10.30 14.00
CA GLY A 53 -4.27 -10.43 15.46
C GLY A 53 -5.06 -9.30 16.14
N GLY A 54 -5.49 -9.51 17.39
CA GLY A 54 -6.27 -8.52 18.14
C GLY A 54 -5.45 -7.36 18.74
N SER A 55 -4.15 -7.33 18.50
CA SER A 55 -3.18 -6.41 19.12
C SER A 55 -2.27 -5.71 18.11
N THR A 56 -2.55 -5.86 16.81
CA THR A 56 -1.52 -5.68 15.77
C THR A 56 -1.55 -4.33 15.06
N LEU A 57 -2.70 -3.64 14.96
CA LEU A 57 -2.76 -2.37 14.21
C LEU A 57 -2.29 -1.19 15.08
N GLY A 58 -0.98 -1.05 15.23
CA GLY A 58 -0.30 0.10 15.85
C GLY A 58 0.03 1.21 14.85
N SER A 59 0.67 2.28 15.32
CA SER A 59 0.98 3.50 14.53
C SER A 59 1.89 3.30 13.31
N HIS A 60 2.56 2.15 13.20
CA HIS A 60 3.48 1.84 12.11
C HIS A 60 3.09 0.58 11.34
N ASP A 61 1.87 0.07 11.54
CA ASP A 61 1.38 -1.12 10.87
C ASP A 61 0.93 -0.80 9.43
N THR A 62 1.41 -1.56 8.45
CA THR A 62 1.09 -1.39 7.02
C THR A 62 0.03 -2.36 6.53
N THR A 63 -0.47 -3.27 7.37
CA THR A 63 -1.32 -4.41 6.99
C THR A 63 -2.52 -3.97 6.15
N LEU A 64 -3.17 -2.86 6.51
CA LEU A 64 -4.33 -2.37 5.75
C LEU A 64 -3.94 -1.83 4.37
N HIS A 65 -2.81 -1.12 4.27
CA HIS A 65 -2.27 -0.66 2.98
C HIS A 65 -1.87 -1.84 2.09
N ASP A 66 -1.28 -2.88 2.66
CA ASP A 66 -0.90 -4.09 1.95
C ASP A 66 -2.14 -4.84 1.45
N LEU A 67 -3.19 -4.96 2.27
CA LEU A 67 -4.47 -5.55 1.89
C LEU A 67 -5.17 -4.76 0.77
N VAL A 68 -5.14 -3.43 0.82
CA VAL A 68 -5.67 -2.57 -0.25
C VAL A 68 -4.88 -2.79 -1.55
N THR A 69 -3.56 -2.92 -1.46
CA THR A 69 -2.69 -3.19 -2.61
C THR A 69 -3.00 -4.54 -3.24
N LEU A 70 -3.15 -5.60 -2.42
CA LEU A 70 -3.56 -6.92 -2.88
C LEU A 70 -4.93 -6.88 -3.57
N GLN A 71 -5.91 -6.17 -3.00
CA GLN A 71 -7.23 -6.01 -3.61
C GLN A 71 -7.14 -5.31 -4.98
N ARG A 72 -6.30 -4.27 -5.12
CA ARG A 72 -6.07 -3.56 -6.39
C ARG A 72 -5.38 -4.43 -7.45
N GLN A 73 -4.55 -5.38 -7.02
CA GLN A 73 -3.93 -6.37 -7.90
C GLN A 73 -4.89 -7.50 -8.32
N GLY A 74 -6.14 -7.47 -7.86
CA GLY A 74 -7.15 -8.48 -8.18
C GLY A 74 -7.06 -9.75 -7.33
N VAL A 75 -6.29 -9.73 -6.23
CA VAL A 75 -6.20 -10.86 -5.31
C VAL A 75 -7.51 -10.97 -4.51
N ASN A 76 -8.11 -12.16 -4.52
CA ASN A 76 -9.29 -12.46 -3.73
C ASN A 76 -8.90 -12.75 -2.27
N SER A 77 -8.94 -11.73 -1.40
CA SER A 77 -8.58 -11.86 0.01
C SER A 77 -9.80 -11.86 0.94
N VAL A 78 -9.75 -12.70 1.97
CA VAL A 78 -10.69 -12.72 3.09
C VAL A 78 -9.92 -12.34 4.36
N VAL A 79 -10.33 -11.25 5.01
CA VAL A 79 -9.71 -10.80 6.24
C VAL A 79 -10.48 -11.34 7.44
N VAL A 80 -9.78 -12.02 8.35
CA VAL A 80 -10.31 -12.49 9.62
C VAL A 80 -9.62 -11.69 10.73
N HIS A 81 -10.38 -11.15 11.68
CA HIS A 81 -9.79 -10.40 12.79
C HIS A 81 -10.06 -11.10 14.14
N GLY A 82 -9.26 -10.73 15.14
CA GLY A 82 -9.54 -11.05 16.54
C GLY A 82 -9.89 -9.79 17.32
N GLY A 83 -9.81 -9.88 18.64
CA GLY A 83 -10.05 -8.72 19.50
C GLY A 83 -9.77 -8.97 20.97
N GLY A 84 -9.00 -10.01 21.31
CA GLY A 84 -8.91 -10.54 22.67
C GLY A 84 -8.60 -9.48 23.74
N LYS A 85 -7.64 -8.59 23.47
CA LYS A 85 -7.30 -7.49 24.38
C LYS A 85 -8.47 -6.51 24.55
N ILE A 86 -9.02 -6.01 23.44
CA ILE A 86 -10.12 -5.04 23.46
C ILE A 86 -11.36 -5.64 24.15
N ILE A 87 -11.68 -6.92 23.91
CA ILE A 87 -12.75 -7.63 24.61
C ILE A 87 -12.50 -7.63 26.12
N SER A 88 -11.29 -8.00 26.55
CA SER A 88 -10.96 -8.01 27.98
C SER A 88 -11.06 -6.61 28.61
N ASP A 89 -10.63 -5.57 27.88
CA ASP A 89 -10.74 -4.18 28.33
C ASP A 89 -12.22 -3.75 28.49
N TRP A 90 -13.10 -4.16 27.57
CA TRP A 90 -14.54 -3.89 27.64
C TRP A 90 -15.26 -4.70 28.73
N MET A 91 -14.87 -5.96 28.94
CA MET A 91 -15.38 -6.75 30.06
C MET A 91 -15.05 -6.09 31.39
N ALA A 92 -13.79 -5.66 31.58
CA ALA A 92 -13.36 -4.97 32.80
C ALA A 92 -14.15 -3.67 33.05
N LYS A 93 -14.42 -2.88 32.00
CA LYS A 93 -15.27 -1.67 32.10
C LYS A 93 -16.69 -1.94 32.57
N GLN A 94 -17.22 -3.15 32.33
CA GLN A 94 -18.55 -3.57 32.77
C GLN A 94 -18.52 -4.39 34.07
N GLY A 95 -17.38 -4.44 34.76
CA GLY A 95 -17.24 -5.22 36.00
C GLY A 95 -17.18 -6.73 35.79
N VAL A 96 -17.03 -7.21 34.55
CA VAL A 96 -16.90 -8.63 34.23
C VAL A 96 -15.42 -9.00 34.14
N MET A 97 -14.98 -9.96 34.94
CA MET A 97 -13.58 -10.40 34.95
C MET A 97 -13.28 -11.38 33.80
N PRO A 98 -12.31 -11.08 32.91
CA PRO A 98 -11.86 -12.02 31.88
C PRO A 98 -11.29 -13.30 32.51
N ARG A 99 -11.75 -14.47 32.06
CA ARG A 99 -11.21 -15.78 32.45
C ARG A 99 -10.79 -16.58 31.24
N PHE A 100 -9.69 -17.33 31.40
CA PHE A 100 -9.15 -18.18 30.36
C PHE A 100 -8.80 -19.56 30.90
N VAL A 101 -9.04 -20.59 30.10
CA VAL A 101 -8.65 -21.98 30.36
C VAL A 101 -7.96 -22.51 29.11
N ARG A 102 -6.70 -22.95 29.23
CA ARG A 102 -5.89 -23.47 28.12
C ARG A 102 -5.85 -22.52 26.91
N GLY A 103 -5.72 -21.22 27.16
CA GLY A 103 -5.66 -20.20 26.12
C GLY A 103 -7.01 -19.82 25.49
N LEU A 104 -8.10 -20.48 25.86
CA LEU A 104 -9.45 -20.15 25.40
C LEU A 104 -10.17 -19.30 26.46
N ARG A 105 -10.89 -18.27 26.01
CA ARG A 105 -11.74 -17.46 26.90
C ARG A 105 -12.89 -18.32 27.39
N VAL A 106 -13.17 -18.27 28.68
CA VAL A 106 -14.43 -18.77 29.21
C VAL A 106 -15.50 -17.71 28.95
N THR A 107 -16.51 -18.07 28.16
CA THR A 107 -17.56 -17.15 27.71
C THR A 107 -18.91 -17.64 28.24
N ASP A 108 -19.36 -17.04 29.35
CA ASP A 108 -20.74 -17.18 29.85
C ASP A 108 -21.68 -16.21 29.13
N ALA A 109 -22.97 -16.25 29.46
CA ALA A 109 -23.98 -15.44 28.77
C ALA A 109 -23.66 -13.91 28.81
N PRO A 110 -23.34 -13.29 29.96
CA PRO A 110 -22.94 -11.88 29.98
C PRO A 110 -21.67 -11.60 29.19
N SER A 111 -20.68 -12.49 29.24
CA SER A 111 -19.44 -12.33 28.47
C SER A 111 -19.70 -12.44 26.96
N LEU A 112 -20.66 -13.24 26.52
CA LEU A 112 -20.99 -13.44 25.11
C LEU A 112 -21.49 -12.15 24.47
N ASP A 113 -22.40 -11.43 25.13
CA ASP A 113 -22.94 -10.17 24.63
C ASP A 113 -21.84 -9.13 24.41
N ILE A 114 -20.91 -9.04 25.37
CA ILE A 114 -19.74 -8.15 25.28
C ILE A 114 -18.83 -8.57 24.12
N VAL A 115 -18.52 -9.88 24.01
CA VAL A 115 -17.67 -10.41 22.94
C VAL A 115 -18.25 -10.10 21.56
N VAL A 116 -19.55 -10.34 21.36
CA VAL A 116 -20.23 -10.09 20.09
C VAL A 116 -20.21 -8.60 19.77
N ALA A 117 -20.64 -7.75 20.70
CA ALA A 117 -20.69 -6.30 20.49
C ALA A 117 -19.30 -5.73 20.14
N VAL A 118 -18.25 -6.18 20.83
CA VAL A 118 -16.89 -5.71 20.59
C VAL A 118 -16.35 -6.21 19.25
N LEU A 119 -16.54 -7.49 18.92
CA LEU A 119 -16.03 -8.03 17.66
C LEU A 119 -16.76 -7.44 16.45
N THR A 120 -18.09 -7.48 16.43
CA THR A 120 -18.89 -7.12 15.25
C THR A 120 -19.17 -5.62 15.17
N GLY A 121 -19.40 -4.96 16.30
CA GLY A 121 -19.79 -3.56 16.36
C GLY A 121 -18.59 -2.63 16.37
N LEU A 122 -17.63 -2.86 17.28
CA LEU A 122 -16.49 -1.97 17.43
C LEU A 122 -15.36 -2.31 16.46
N ILE A 123 -14.80 -3.52 16.56
CA ILE A 123 -13.56 -3.86 15.86
C ILE A 123 -13.79 -4.02 14.36
N ASN A 124 -14.79 -4.82 13.96
CA ASN A 124 -15.08 -5.04 12.55
C ASN A 124 -15.40 -3.72 11.84
N LYS A 125 -16.23 -2.86 12.43
CA LYS A 125 -16.62 -1.60 11.78
C LYS A 125 -15.50 -0.59 11.72
N ASN A 126 -14.62 -0.53 12.71
CA ASN A 126 -13.40 0.27 12.60
C ASN A 126 -12.49 -0.25 11.47
N LEU A 127 -12.29 -1.56 11.37
CA LEU A 127 -11.48 -2.16 10.30
C LEU A 127 -12.06 -1.86 8.92
N VAL A 128 -13.37 -2.06 8.74
CA VAL A 128 -14.08 -1.75 7.49
C VAL A 128 -13.97 -0.28 7.15
N ALA A 129 -14.20 0.62 8.11
CA ALA A 129 -14.09 2.06 7.90
C ALA A 129 -12.67 2.46 7.45
N SER A 130 -11.63 1.95 8.11
CA SER A 130 -10.24 2.22 7.71
C SER A 130 -9.91 1.67 6.33
N MET A 131 -10.40 0.48 5.97
CA MET A 131 -10.21 -0.08 4.62
C MET A 131 -10.89 0.79 3.55
N VAL A 132 -12.11 1.27 3.83
CA VAL A 132 -12.86 2.17 2.94
C VAL A 132 -12.17 3.52 2.79
N GLU A 133 -11.65 4.09 3.87
CA GLU A 133 -10.87 5.34 3.86
C GLU A 133 -9.61 5.22 2.99
N LEU A 134 -8.97 4.05 2.98
CA LEU A 134 -7.83 3.73 2.11
C LEU A 134 -8.23 3.41 0.66
N GLY A 135 -9.52 3.42 0.34
CA GLY A 135 -10.04 3.21 -1.01
C GLY A 135 -10.21 1.74 -1.41
N ALA A 136 -10.27 0.81 -0.45
CA ALA A 136 -10.68 -0.57 -0.71
C ALA A 136 -12.20 -0.74 -0.55
N ARG A 137 -12.76 -1.76 -1.20
CA ARG A 137 -14.12 -2.24 -0.92
C ARG A 137 -14.06 -3.23 0.23
N SER A 138 -14.85 -2.97 1.28
CA SER A 138 -14.97 -3.81 2.48
C SER A 138 -16.38 -3.65 3.07
N ILE A 139 -16.85 -4.64 3.84
CA ILE A 139 -18.22 -4.72 4.42
C ILE A 139 -18.23 -5.09 5.90
#